data_AF-A0A7C1DYW6-F1
#
_entry.id   AF-A0A7C1DYW6-F1
#
_cell.length_a   1.000
_cell.length_b   1.000
_cell.length_c   1.000
_cell.angle_alpha   90.00
_cell.angle_beta   90.00
_cell.angle_gamma   90.00
#
_symmetry.space_group_name_H-M   'P 1'
#
loop_
_entity.id
_entity.type
_entity.pdbx_description
1 polymer ?
#
loop_
_entity_poly.entity_id
_entity_poly.type
_entity_poly.pdbx_seq_one_letter_code
_entity_poly.pdbx_strand_id
1 'polypeptide(L)'
;MTGNAGNFWLGVVAGWIVTALANGIWPLLGPVIGGFAAGLIARGGMWNAAVAGFISGILGSLIAAIIIIIGGTFLLGGIGFLAGLGTGLVLMFFALWGAILGAVGGAVGGILRP
;
A
#
# COMPACT_ATOMS: atom_id res chain seq x y z
N MET A 1 13.73 21.86 -21.88
CA MET A 1 13.54 20.43 -21.57
C MET A 1 12.95 20.31 -20.17
N THR A 2 11.64 20.53 -20.00
CA THR A 2 10.95 20.38 -18.70
C THR A 2 10.10 19.12 -18.78
N GLY A 3 10.78 17.97 -18.68
CA GLY A 3 10.13 16.68 -18.64
C GLY A 3 9.32 16.57 -17.34
N ASN A 4 8.03 16.30 -17.46
CA ASN A 4 7.18 15.85 -16.37
C ASN A 4 7.76 14.54 -15.80
N ALA A 5 8.73 14.63 -14.89
CA ALA A 5 9.13 13.50 -14.08
C ALA A 5 7.91 13.14 -13.24
N GLY A 6 7.38 11.93 -13.42
CA GLY A 6 6.36 11.40 -12.52
C GLY A 6 6.95 11.47 -11.13
N ASN A 7 6.24 12.12 -10.21
CA ASN A 7 6.78 12.28 -8.87
C ASN A 7 6.64 10.92 -8.17
N PHE A 8 7.77 10.27 -7.87
CA PHE A 8 7.83 8.98 -7.19
C PHE A 8 6.86 8.91 -6.00
N TRP A 9 6.82 9.97 -5.19
CA TRP A 9 5.92 10.11 -4.05
C TRP A 9 4.44 10.16 -4.43
N LEU A 10 4.11 10.79 -5.56
CA LEU A 10 2.74 10.78 -6.09
C LEU A 10 2.33 9.35 -6.47
N GLY A 11 3.24 8.55 -7.02
CA GLY A 11 3.00 7.14 -7.29
C GLY A 11 2.77 6.33 -6.02
N VAL A 12 3.59 6.56 -4.99
CA VAL A 12 3.41 5.92 -3.68
C VAL A 12 2.05 6.25 -3.06
N VAL A 13 1.65 7.52 -3.07
CA VAL A 13 0.35 7.95 -2.51
C VAL A 13 -0.82 7.44 -3.35
N ALA A 14 -0.73 7.49 -4.68
CA ALA A 14 -1.79 6.99 -5.55
C ALA A 14 -1.96 5.46 -5.40
N GLY A 15 -0.86 4.71 -5.38
CA GLY A 15 -0.88 3.27 -5.17
C GLY A 15 -1.41 2.87 -3.80
N TRP A 16 -1.12 3.67 -2.77
CA TRP A 16 -1.72 3.52 -1.44
C TRP A 16 -3.25 3.65 -1.50
N ILE A 17 -3.76 4.72 -2.12
CA ILE A 17 -5.21 4.95 -2.26
C ILE A 17 -5.86 3.79 -3.02
N VAL A 18 -5.28 3.37 -4.14
CA VAL A 18 -5.80 2.26 -4.94
C VAL A 18 -5.80 0.96 -4.15
N THR A 19 -4.74 0.68 -3.40
CA THR A 19 -4.67 -0.50 -2.52
C THR A 19 -5.75 -0.44 -1.45
N ALA A 20 -5.95 0.72 -0.80
CA ALA A 20 -6.96 0.89 0.24
C ALA A 20 -8.39 0.67 -0.29
N LEU A 21 -8.69 1.20 -1.49
CA LEU A 21 -9.98 0.99 -2.15
C LEU A 21 -10.17 -0.45 -2.59
N ALA A 22 -9.15 -1.06 -3.18
CA ALA A 22 -9.22 -2.42 -3.71
C ALA A 22 -9.25 -3.49 -2.60
N ASN A 23 -8.59 -3.26 -1.46
CA ASN A 23 -8.65 -4.15 -0.29
C ASN A 23 -10.05 -4.27 0.30
N GLY A 24 -10.92 -3.27 0.10
CA GLY A 24 -12.33 -3.35 0.51
C GLY A 24 -13.13 -4.42 -0.23
N ILE A 25 -12.65 -4.87 -1.40
CA ILE A 25 -13.33 -5.89 -2.22
C ILE A 25 -12.48 -7.17 -2.31
N TRP A 26 -11.16 -7.04 -2.51
CA TRP A 26 -10.24 -8.16 -2.71
C TRP A 26 -8.93 -7.95 -1.91
N PRO A 27 -8.83 -8.48 -0.68
CA PRO A 27 -7.67 -8.28 0.19
C PRO A 27 -6.33 -8.79 -0.37
N LEU A 28 -6.37 -9.79 -1.28
CA LEU A 28 -5.18 -10.38 -1.89
C LEU A 28 -4.77 -9.71 -3.19
N LEU A 29 -5.74 -9.20 -3.97
CA LEU A 29 -5.46 -8.54 -5.27
C LEU A 29 -5.27 -7.03 -5.11
N GLY A 30 -5.82 -6.44 -4.06
CA GLY A 30 -5.70 -5.02 -3.78
C GLY A 30 -4.26 -4.51 -3.73
N PRO A 31 -3.33 -5.18 -3.04
CA PRO A 31 -1.93 -4.76 -3.00
C PRO A 31 -1.23 -4.88 -4.36
N VAL A 32 -1.58 -5.90 -5.16
CA VAL A 32 -1.03 -6.06 -6.52
C VAL A 32 -1.50 -4.94 -7.43
N ILE A 33 -2.79 -4.62 -7.42
CA ILE A 33 -3.40 -3.58 -8.27
C ILE A 33 -2.90 -2.20 -7.85
N GLY A 34 -2.82 -1.92 -6.54
CA GLY A 34 -2.32 -0.66 -6.05
C GLY A 34 -0.81 -0.51 -6.22
N GLY A 35 -0.04 -1.59 -6.06
CA GLY A 35 1.38 -1.62 -6.42
C GLY A 35 1.60 -1.34 -7.92
N PHE A 36 0.78 -1.93 -8.78
CA PHE A 36 0.79 -1.66 -10.22
C PHE A 36 0.47 -0.20 -10.57
N ALA A 37 -0.54 0.37 -9.92
CA ALA A 37 -0.84 1.79 -10.06
C ALA A 37 0.32 2.68 -9.56
N ALA A 38 0.97 2.31 -8.45
CA ALA A 38 2.15 3.01 -7.95
C ALA A 38 3.29 2.99 -8.99
N GLY A 39 3.56 1.82 -9.57
CA GLY A 39 4.61 1.62 -10.55
C GLY A 39 4.38 2.40 -11.85
N LEU A 40 3.13 2.46 -12.32
CA LEU A 40 2.76 3.24 -13.51
C LEU A 40 2.94 4.76 -13.34
N ILE A 41 2.79 5.27 -12.12
CA ILE A 41 2.80 6.70 -11.81
C ILE A 41 4.20 7.17 -11.36
N ALA A 42 4.94 6.34 -10.63
CA ALA A 42 6.23 6.71 -10.04
C ALA A 42 7.32 7.04 -11.08
N ARG A 43 7.29 6.40 -12.26
CA ARG A 43 8.28 6.53 -13.35
C ARG A 43 9.73 6.25 -12.91
N GLY A 44 10.64 6.02 -13.85
CA GLY A 44 12.07 5.82 -13.56
C GLY A 44 12.51 4.35 -13.52
N GLY A 45 11.86 3.50 -14.30
CA GLY A 45 12.23 2.09 -14.52
C GLY A 45 11.66 1.10 -13.53
N MET A 46 11.83 -0.20 -13.85
CA MET A 46 11.26 -1.33 -13.11
C MET A 46 11.65 -1.34 -11.62
N TRP A 47 12.89 -0.98 -11.30
CA TRP A 47 13.38 -0.99 -9.91
C TRP A 47 12.70 0.09 -9.06
N ASN A 48 12.63 1.33 -9.56
CA ASN A 48 11.96 2.42 -8.85
C ASN A 48 10.46 2.16 -8.73
N ALA A 49 9.85 1.56 -9.74
CA ALA A 49 8.43 1.19 -9.70
C ALA A 49 8.12 0.07 -8.68
N ALA A 50 9.00 -0.93 -8.56
CA ALA A 50 8.87 -1.98 -7.54
C ALA A 50 9.02 -1.41 -6.11
N VAL A 51 10.00 -0.52 -5.91
CA VAL A 51 10.20 0.16 -4.62
C VAL A 51 9.01 1.08 -4.30
N ALA A 52 8.45 1.79 -5.28
CA ALA A 52 7.23 2.58 -5.08
C ALA A 52 6.04 1.71 -4.66
N GLY A 53 5.87 0.55 -5.31
CA GLY A 53 4.86 -0.44 -4.94
C GLY A 53 5.04 -0.97 -3.52
N PHE A 54 6.26 -1.35 -3.14
CA PHE A 54 6.60 -1.82 -1.80
C PHE A 54 6.33 -0.76 -0.72
N ILE A 55 6.81 0.48 -0.94
CA ILE A 55 6.63 1.59 0.00
C ILE A 55 5.15 1.96 0.12
N SER A 56 4.40 1.96 -0.99
CA SER A 56 2.96 2.21 -0.98
C SER A 56 2.20 1.15 -0.18
N GLY A 57 2.62 -0.12 -0.26
CA GLY A 57 2.04 -1.23 0.50
C GLY A 57 2.30 -1.12 2.00
N ILE A 58 3.54 -0.79 2.40
CA ILE A 58 3.89 -0.58 3.81
C ILE A 58 3.11 0.60 4.40
N LEU A 59 3.13 1.76 3.72
CA LEU A 59 2.33 2.91 4.14
C LEU A 59 0.83 2.58 4.21
N GLY A 60 0.36 1.75 3.26
CA GLY A 60 -0.92 1.03 3.22
C GLY A 60 -1.33 0.50 4.56
N SER A 61 -0.60 -0.53 4.93
CA SER A 61 -0.84 -1.27 6.14
C SER A 61 -0.64 -0.46 7.41
N LEU A 62 0.33 0.45 7.44
CA LEU A 62 0.62 1.24 8.62
C LEU A 62 -0.54 2.18 8.94
N ILE A 63 -1.04 2.90 7.92
CA ILE A 63 -2.18 3.79 8.08
C ILE A 63 -3.44 2.98 8.44
N ALA A 64 -3.67 1.85 7.79
CA ALA A 64 -4.81 0.98 8.11
C ALA A 64 -4.76 0.46 9.56
N ALA A 65 -3.58 0.04 10.05
CA ALA A 65 -3.40 -0.39 11.43
C ALA A 65 -3.69 0.73 12.43
N ILE A 66 -3.21 1.95 12.17
CA ILE A 66 -3.49 3.13 13.00
C ILE A 66 -5.00 3.40 13.05
N ILE A 67 -5.69 3.35 11.90
CA ILE A 67 -7.15 3.56 11.84
C ILE A 67 -7.89 2.49 12.64
N ILE A 68 -7.50 1.22 12.56
CA ILE A 68 -8.14 0.13 13.30
C ILE A 68 -7.90 0.26 14.81
N ILE A 69 -6.69 0.64 15.24
CA ILE A 69 -6.39 0.83 16.65
C ILE A 69 -7.17 2.02 17.20
N ILE A 70 -7.14 3.17 16.53
CA ILE A 70 -7.84 4.38 16.99
C ILE A 70 -9.36 4.17 16.92
N GLY A 71 -9.87 3.69 15.79
CA GLY A 71 -11.30 3.44 15.59
C GLY A 71 -11.84 2.36 16.51
N GLY A 72 -11.10 1.27 16.69
CA GLY A 72 -11.42 0.21 17.64
C GLY A 72 -11.45 0.71 19.07
N THR A 73 -10.44 1.48 19.48
CA THR A 73 -10.39 2.08 20.84
C THR A 73 -11.52 3.08 21.06
N PHE A 74 -11.85 3.90 20.05
CA PHE A 74 -12.94 4.89 20.16
C PHE A 74 -14.32 4.23 20.27
N LEU A 75 -14.57 3.15 19.52
CA LEU A 75 -15.87 2.48 19.49
C LEU A 75 -16.08 1.49 20.65
N LEU A 76 -15.03 0.78 21.07
CA LEU A 76 -15.11 -0.35 22.01
C LEU A 76 -14.28 -0.14 23.29
N GLY A 77 -13.68 1.03 23.48
CA GLY A 77 -12.89 1.38 24.67
C GLY A 77 -11.64 0.50 24.83
N GLY A 78 -11.33 0.11 26.07
CA GLY A 78 -10.14 -0.70 26.39
C GLY A 78 -10.13 -2.10 25.75
N ILE A 79 -11.31 -2.69 25.50
CA ILE A 79 -11.42 -3.97 24.77
C ILE A 79 -11.07 -3.74 23.29
N GLY A 80 -11.53 -2.63 22.72
CA GLY A 80 -11.17 -2.19 21.38
C GLY A 80 -9.68 -1.96 21.19
N PHE A 81 -9.00 -1.44 22.21
CA PHE A 81 -7.54 -1.29 22.21
C PHE A 81 -6.83 -2.65 22.16
N LEU A 82 -7.21 -3.61 23.01
CA LEU A 82 -6.61 -4.95 23.03
C LEU A 82 -6.89 -5.73 21.75
N ALA A 83 -8.13 -5.67 21.25
CA ALA A 83 -8.50 -6.25 19.97
C ALA A 83 -7.75 -5.59 18.81
N GLY A 84 -7.60 -4.26 18.84
CA GLY A 84 -6.81 -3.50 17.87
C GLY A 84 -5.32 -3.86 17.89
N LEU A 85 -4.76 -4.12 19.07
CA LEU A 85 -3.38 -4.59 19.24
C LEU A 85 -3.16 -5.99 18.63
N GLY A 86 -4.04 -6.94 18.97
CA GLY A 86 -3.99 -8.29 18.43
C GLY A 86 -4.18 -8.32 16.91
N THR A 87 -5.17 -7.57 16.41
CA THR A 87 -5.44 -7.43 14.98
C THR A 87 -4.31 -6.71 14.25
N GLY A 88 -3.70 -5.69 14.88
CA GLY A 88 -2.56 -4.94 14.36
C GLY A 88 -1.34 -5.82 14.10
N LEU A 89 -1.04 -6.77 15.00
CA LEU A 89 0.05 -7.74 14.79
C LEU A 89 -0.22 -8.65 13.59
N VAL A 90 -1.44 -9.15 13.44
CA VAL A 90 -1.83 -9.97 12.29
C VAL A 90 -1.76 -9.16 11.00
N LEU A 91 -2.25 -7.92 11.01
CA LEU A 91 -2.17 -7.01 9.88
C LEU A 91 -0.73 -6.70 9.49
N MET A 92 0.23 -6.71 10.42
CA MET A 92 1.65 -6.53 10.13
C MET A 92 2.25 -7.68 9.31
N PHE A 93 1.78 -8.92 9.52
CA PHE A 93 2.17 -10.06 8.67
C PHE A 93 1.54 -9.94 7.28
N PHE A 94 0.25 -9.61 7.20
CA PHE A 94 -0.43 -9.37 5.92
C PHE A 94 0.11 -8.14 5.19
N ALA A 95 0.59 -7.14 5.92
CA ALA A 95 1.26 -5.95 5.39
C ALA A 95 2.53 -6.31 4.64
N LEU A 96 3.38 -7.15 5.24
CA LEU A 96 4.63 -7.56 4.63
C LEU A 96 4.35 -8.38 3.36
N TRP A 97 3.36 -9.28 3.44
CA TRP A 97 2.89 -10.03 2.28
C TRP A 97 2.33 -9.13 1.18
N GLY A 98 1.46 -8.17 1.55
CA GLY A 98 0.88 -7.19 0.64
C GLY A 98 1.91 -6.25 0.03
N ALA A 99 2.95 -5.86 0.77
CA ALA A 99 4.05 -5.05 0.28
C ALA A 99 4.89 -5.80 -0.76
N ILE A 100 5.15 -7.09 -0.55
CA ILE A 100 5.82 -7.95 -1.54
C ILE A 100 4.96 -8.06 -2.81
N LEU A 101 3.65 -8.31 -2.65
CA LEU A 101 2.71 -8.35 -3.78
C LEU A 101 2.62 -6.99 -4.51
N GLY A 102 2.66 -5.89 -3.77
CA GLY A 102 2.70 -4.54 -4.32
C GLY A 102 4.01 -4.23 -5.04
N ALA A 103 5.13 -4.80 -4.60
CA ALA A 103 6.39 -4.72 -5.31
C ALA A 103 6.33 -5.45 -6.66
N VAL A 104 5.68 -6.61 -6.72
CA VAL A 104 5.45 -7.35 -7.96
C VAL A 104 4.55 -6.56 -8.91
N GLY A 105 3.41 -6.06 -8.41
CA GLY A 105 2.53 -5.18 -9.19
C GLY A 105 3.27 -3.96 -9.70
N GLY A 106 4.05 -3.30 -8.84
CA GLY A 106 4.86 -2.12 -9.17
C GLY A 106 5.93 -2.41 -10.22
N ALA A 107 6.63 -3.53 -10.11
CA ALA A 107 7.60 -3.96 -11.12
C ALA A 107 6.93 -4.13 -12.49
N VAL A 108 5.78 -4.79 -12.55
CA VAL A 108 5.00 -4.97 -13.80
C VAL A 108 4.56 -3.62 -14.36
N GLY A 109 4.04 -2.73 -13.52
CA GLY A 109 3.63 -1.38 -13.93
C GLY A 109 4.79 -0.54 -14.47
N GLY A 110 5.97 -0.67 -13.88
CA GLY A 110 7.19 0.00 -14.32
C GLY A 110 7.78 -0.53 -15.62
N ILE A 111 7.56 -1.80 -15.97
CA ILE A 111 7.95 -2.34 -17.28
C ILE A 111 7.07 -1.75 -18.38
N LEU A 112 5.75 -1.64 -18.12
CA LEU A 112 4.78 -1.09 -19.06
C LEU A 112 4.97 0.41 -19.30
N ARG A 113 5.55 1.12 -18.33
CA ARG A 113 5.79 2.57 -18.42
C ARG A 113 7.09 2.95 -17.69
N PRO A 114 8.27 2.72 -18.31
CA PRO A 114 9.57 3.00 -17.70
C PRO A 114 9.81 4.48 -17.41
#